data_AF-A0A2K3KAS9-F1
#
_entry.id   AF-A0A2K3KAS9-F1
#
_cell.length_a   1.000
_cell.length_b   1.000
_cell.length_c   1.000
_cell.angle_alpha   90.00
_cell.angle_beta   90.00
_cell.angle_gamma   90.00
#
_symmetry.space_group_name_H-M   'P 1'
#
loop_
_entity.id
_entity.type
_entity.pdbx_description
1 polymer ?
#
loop_
_entity_poly.entity_id
_entity_poly.type
_entity_poly.pdbx_seq_one_letter_code
_entity_poly.pdbx_strand_id
1 'polypeptide(L)'
;NKDFRPGQMVLLFNSRLKLFPGKLKSKWSGPFKIHEVKPYGAVVLEDPATKDTWTVNGQRLKLYFGGEFDRLTTKISLSDP
;
A
#
# COMPACT_ATOMS: atom_id res chain seq x y z
N ASN A 1 -0.75 12.45 -15.54
CA ASN A 1 0.23 11.54 -14.91
C ASN A 1 0.26 11.87 -13.42
N LYS A 2 0.41 10.90 -12.51
CA LYS A 2 0.65 11.22 -11.10
C LYS A 2 2.16 11.33 -10.91
N ASP A 3 2.62 12.49 -10.44
CA ASP A 3 4.05 12.74 -10.24
C ASP A 3 4.42 12.37 -8.81
N PHE A 4 4.95 11.16 -8.66
CA PHE A 4 5.45 10.66 -7.40
C PHE A 4 6.91 11.08 -7.17
N ARG A 5 7.26 11.32 -5.91
CA ARG A 5 8.63 11.66 -5.47
C ARG A 5 9.01 10.83 -4.24
N PRO A 6 10.28 10.41 -4.12
CA PRO A 6 10.79 9.81 -2.88
C PRO A 6 10.47 10.66 -1.66
N GLY A 7 10.08 10.01 -0.56
CA GLY A 7 9.70 10.64 0.70
C GLY A 7 8.22 10.97 0.86
N GLN A 8 7.42 10.94 -0.21
CA GLN A 8 5.96 11.15 -0.10
C GLN A 8 5.27 9.98 0.60
N MET A 9 4.17 10.26 1.30
CA MET A 9 3.28 9.24 1.85
C MET A 9 2.17 8.91 0.86
N VAL A 10 1.85 7.63 0.70
CA VAL A 10 0.84 7.14 -0.24
C VAL A 10 -0.02 6.02 0.34
N LEU A 11 -1.26 5.95 -0.11
CA LEU A 11 -2.17 4.84 0.10
C LEU A 11 -2.07 3.85 -1.06
N LEU A 12 -2.07 2.55 -0.75
CA LEU A 12 -2.07 1.48 -1.73
C LEU A 12 -3.48 0.90 -1.90
N PHE A 13 -3.95 0.79 -3.14
CA PHE A 13 -5.20 0.13 -3.45
C PHE A 13 -5.06 -1.40 -3.41
N ASN A 14 -5.83 -2.07 -2.55
CA ASN A 14 -5.91 -3.52 -2.44
C ASN A 14 -7.28 -4.02 -2.92
N SER A 15 -7.31 -4.57 -4.14
CA SER A 15 -8.44 -5.31 -4.68
C SER A 15 -8.32 -6.78 -4.29
N ARG A 16 -8.99 -7.20 -3.21
CA ARG A 16 -9.10 -8.63 -2.89
C ARG A 16 -10.28 -9.21 -3.66
N LEU A 17 -10.00 -9.94 -4.74
CA LEU A 17 -10.95 -10.88 -5.34
C LEU A 17 -11.13 -12.03 -4.35
N LYS A 18 -12.22 -12.05 -3.60
CA LYS A 18 -12.67 -13.29 -2.96
C LYS A 18 -13.41 -14.09 -4.02
N LEU A 19 -12.94 -15.30 -4.32
CA LEU A 19 -13.61 -16.30 -5.19
C LEU A 19 -14.95 -16.82 -4.62
N PHE A 20 -15.56 -16.11 -3.67
CA PHE A 20 -16.75 -16.52 -2.92
C PHE A 20 -17.97 -15.67 -3.33
N PRO A 21 -19.20 -16.18 -3.15
CA PRO A 21 -20.44 -15.49 -3.56
C PRO A 21 -20.74 -14.34 -2.60
N GLY A 22 -20.04 -13.22 -2.79
CA GLY A 22 -20.18 -12.02 -1.99
C GLY A 22 -19.55 -10.82 -2.69
N LYS A 23 -19.93 -9.61 -2.26
CA LYS A 23 -19.47 -8.38 -2.90
C LYS A 23 -17.95 -8.22 -2.75
N LEU A 24 -17.29 -7.91 -3.86
CA LEU A 24 -15.89 -7.49 -3.91
C LEU A 24 -15.66 -6.34 -2.92
N LYS A 25 -14.68 -6.49 -2.03
CA LYS A 25 -14.28 -5.44 -1.09
C LYS A 25 -12.93 -4.87 -1.52
N SER A 26 -12.97 -3.68 -2.10
CA SER A 26 -11.78 -2.87 -2.33
C SER A 26 -11.44 -2.08 -1.06
N LYS A 27 -10.16 -2.05 -0.68
CA LYS A 27 -9.68 -1.27 0.48
C LYS A 27 -8.43 -0.48 0.11
N TRP A 28 -8.26 0.69 0.71
CA TRP A 28 -7.00 1.41 0.72
C TRP A 28 -6.22 1.00 1.97
N SER A 29 -4.99 0.53 1.78
CA SER A 29 -4.11 0.11 2.88
C SER A 29 -3.01 1.14 3.08
N GLY A 30 -2.83 1.52 4.35
CA GLY A 30 -1.69 2.21 4.95
C GLY A 30 -1.27 3.54 4.32
N PRO A 31 -0.72 4.49 5.09
CA PRO A 31 0.25 5.41 4.54
C PRO A 31 1.63 4.72 4.51
N PHE A 32 2.13 4.49 3.30
CA PHE A 32 3.47 3.98 3.01
C PHE A 32 4.36 5.09 2.49
N LYS A 33 5.67 5.03 2.77
CA LYS A 33 6.62 6.01 2.26
C LYS A 33 7.11 5.57 0.88
N ILE A 34 7.19 6.48 -0.07
CA ILE A 34 7.84 6.20 -1.35
C ILE A 34 9.35 6.17 -1.11
N HIS A 35 9.97 5.03 -1.39
CA HIS A 35 11.42 4.85 -1.32
C HIS A 35 12.08 5.29 -2.64
N GLU A 36 11.55 4.79 -3.76
CA GLU A 36 12.10 5.04 -5.10
C GLU A 36 10.96 5.08 -6.13
N VAL A 37 11.09 5.93 -7.16
CA VAL A 37 10.21 5.91 -8.34
C VAL A 37 11.03 5.40 -9.52
N LYS A 38 10.61 4.26 -10.07
CA LYS A 38 11.27 3.62 -11.20
C LYS A 38 10.70 4.12 -12.53
N PRO A 39 11.45 3.99 -13.64
CA PRO A 39 10.92 4.22 -14.97
C PRO A 39 9.63 3.42 -15.21
N TYR A 40 8.77 3.93 -16.10
CA TYR A 40 7.52 3.28 -16.52
C TYR A 40 6.44 3.12 -15.44
N GLY A 41 6.52 3.89 -14.35
CA GLY A 41 5.44 4.02 -13.37
C GLY A 41 5.42 2.96 -12.27
N ALA A 42 6.47 2.14 -12.14
CA ALA A 42 6.68 1.32 -10.96
C ALA A 42 7.21 2.18 -9.79
N VAL A 43 6.76 1.89 -8.57
CA VAL A 43 7.14 2.65 -7.37
C VAL A 43 7.51 1.65 -6.27
N VAL A 44 8.67 1.88 -5.65
CA VAL A 44 9.10 1.13 -4.46
C VAL A 44 8.54 1.85 -3.23
N LEU A 45 7.76 1.12 -2.45
CA LEU A 45 7.24 1.57 -1.16
C LEU A 45 8.09 1.02 -0.03
N GLU A 46 8.10 1.74 1.09
CA GLU A 46 8.68 1.38 2.38
C GLU A 46 7.58 1.45 3.45
N ASP A 47 7.42 0.41 4.26
CA ASP A 47 6.64 0.52 5.50
C ASP A 47 7.49 1.27 6.53
N PRO A 48 7.07 2.44 7.01
CA PRO A 48 7.83 3.19 8.00
C PRO A 48 7.99 2.44 9.34
N ALA A 49 7.14 1.45 9.64
CA ALA A 49 7.19 0.68 10.87
C ALA A 49 8.16 -0.52 10.81
N THR A 50 8.16 -1.29 9.73
CA THR A 50 9.00 -2.50 9.60
C THR A 50 10.27 -2.25 8.79
N LYS A 51 10.34 -1.14 8.04
CA LYS A 51 11.38 -0.85 7.04
C LYS A 51 11.41 -1.78 5.84
N ASP A 52 10.42 -2.65 5.71
CA ASP A 52 10.29 -3.51 4.54
C ASP A 52 9.95 -2.71 3.29
N THR A 53 10.52 -3.13 2.16
CA THR A 53 10.27 -2.49 0.87
C THR A 53 9.66 -3.45 -0.15
N TRP A 54 8.73 -2.97 -0.96
CA TRP A 54 8.16 -3.74 -2.08
C TRP A 54 7.81 -2.85 -3.26
N THR A 55 7.80 -3.42 -4.46
CA THR A 55 7.49 -2.68 -5.69
C THR A 55 6.00 -2.84 -6.05
N VAL A 56 5.35 -1.74 -6.44
CA VAL A 56 3.95 -1.71 -6.90
C VAL A 56 3.80 -0.86 -8.16
N ASN A 57 2.71 -1.09 -8.90
CA ASN A 57 2.31 -0.19 -9.98
C ASN A 57 1.78 1.13 -9.39
N GLY A 58 2.35 2.26 -9.79
CA GLY A 58 1.98 3.61 -9.35
C GLY A 58 0.53 3.99 -9.65
N GLN A 59 -0.12 3.34 -10.62
CA GLN A 59 -1.56 3.51 -10.86
C GLN A 59 -2.41 3.12 -9.66
N ARG A 60 -1.93 2.19 -8.82
CA ARG A 60 -2.60 1.72 -7.59
C ARG A 60 -2.37 2.63 -6.40
N LEU A 61 -1.65 3.75 -6.57
CA LEU A 61 -1.27 4.65 -5.49
C LEU A 61 -2.10 5.93 -5.48
N LYS A 62 -2.33 6.47 -4.28
CA LYS A 62 -2.94 7.77 -4.04
C LYS A 62 -2.12 8.52 -3.00
N LEU A 63 -1.84 9.81 -3.23
CA LEU A 63 -1.12 10.64 -2.25
C LEU A 63 -1.90 10.72 -0.93
N TYR A 64 -1.16 10.62 0.16
CA TYR A 64 -1.66 10.79 1.51
C TYR A 64 -1.21 12.15 2.05
N PHE A 65 -2.17 13.02 2.36
CA PHE A 65 -1.91 14.39 2.80
C PHE A 65 -1.99 14.59 4.32
N GLY A 66 -2.22 13.53 5.10
CA GLY A 66 -2.39 13.58 6.56
C GLY A 66 -3.80 13.18 7.03
N GLY A 67 -3.95 13.00 8.35
CA GLY A 67 -5.14 12.47 9.03
C GLY A 67 -4.79 11.32 10.00
N GLU A 68 -5.73 10.92 10.85
CA GLU A 68 -5.63 9.64 11.56
C GLU A 68 -5.85 8.50 10.56
N PHE A 69 -4.89 7.61 10.41
CA PHE A 69 -5.04 6.39 9.63
C PHE A 69 -5.01 5.21 10.58
N ASP A 70 -6.16 4.63 10.87
CA ASP A 70 -6.27 3.51 11.79
C ASP A 70 -5.63 2.27 11.14
N ARG A 71 -4.41 1.96 11.55
CA ARG A 71 -3.71 0.72 11.18
C ARG A 71 -4.38 -0.41 11.93
N LEU A 72 -5.57 -0.83 11.48
CA LEU A 72 -6.13 -2.15 11.81
C LEU A 72 -5.30 -3.25 11.10
N THR A 73 -4.00 -3.26 11.35
CA THR A 73 -3.12 -4.40 11.15
C THR A 73 -3.48 -5.42 12.21
N THR A 74 -4.46 -6.28 11.91
CA THR A 74 -4.57 -7.57 12.59
C THR A 74 -3.27 -8.32 12.27
N LYS A 75 -2.28 -8.21 13.16
CA LYS A 75 -1.11 -9.08 13.14
C LYS A 75 -1.62 -10.48 13.47
N ILE A 76 -1.92 -11.26 12.43
CA ILE A 76 -2.24 -12.69 12.61
C ILE A 76 -0.90 -13.39 12.70
N SER A 77 -0.51 -13.79 13.92
CA SER A 77 0.59 -14.72 14.11
C SER A 77 0.20 -16.06 13.47
N LEU A 78 0.88 -16.44 12.39
CA LEU A 78 0.80 -17.79 11.86
C LEU A 78 1.74 -18.65 12.70
N SER A 79 1.18 -19.51 13.54
CA SER A 79 1.91 -20.62 14.14
C SER A 79 1.95 -21.75 13.11
N ASP A 80 3.14 -22.33 12.91
CA ASP A 80 3.30 -23.53 12.08
C ASP A 80 2.52 -24.73 12.69
N PRO A 81 2.00 -25.64 11.85
CA PRO A 81 1.15 -26.76 12.28
C PRO A 81 1.85 -27.79 13.18
#